data_AF-A0A3N5WAY9-F1
#
_entry.id   AF-A0A3N5WAY9-F1
#
_cell.length_a   1.000
_cell.length_b   1.000
_cell.length_c   1.000
_cell.angle_alpha   90.00
_cell.angle_beta   90.00
_cell.angle_gamma   90.00
#
_symmetry.space_group_name_H-M   'P 1'
#
loop_
_entity.id
_entity.type
_entity.pdbx_description
1 polymer ?
#
loop_
_entity_poly.entity_id
_entity_poly.type
_entity_poly.pdbx_seq_one_letter_code
_entity_poly.pdbx_strand_id
1 'polypeptide(L)'
;KNGEDRLVVLTPVARSVIDACRGKHPEYVFSYQGERLRCMNNGAWQSARKRAATKYLERFGRQAPWGFEHLRIHDLKHTFGRRLRAARVPFETRQVLLGHKNGSITTHYSGAEIGELIEGVNRIDASRSTPVLTTLRVACVAPVSGGSATVKALQRKKLGHPKVA
;
A
#
# COMPACT_ATOMS: atom_id res chain seq x y z
N LYS A 1 -16.42 6.02 -8.67
CA LYS A 1 -16.43 7.25 -7.84
C LYS A 1 -17.07 8.44 -8.56
N ASN A 2 -17.19 8.43 -9.90
CA ASN A 2 -17.75 9.55 -10.68
C ASN A 2 -18.83 9.14 -11.72
N GLY A 3 -19.39 7.92 -11.65
CA GLY A 3 -20.34 7.43 -12.68
C GLY A 3 -19.74 7.14 -14.07
N GLU A 4 -18.48 7.52 -14.31
CA GLU A 4 -17.75 7.23 -15.55
C GLU A 4 -17.30 5.77 -15.63
N ASP A 5 -17.52 5.16 -16.79
CA ASP A 5 -16.99 3.84 -17.14
C ASP A 5 -15.46 3.84 -17.17
N ARG A 6 -14.87 2.77 -16.65
CA ARG A 6 -13.42 2.64 -16.50
C ARG A 6 -12.97 1.26 -16.92
N LEU A 7 -11.95 1.24 -17.77
CA LEU A 7 -11.27 0.01 -18.13
C LEU A 7 -10.33 -0.40 -16.99
N VAL A 8 -10.46 -1.64 -16.52
CA VAL A 8 -9.54 -2.25 -15.57
C VAL A 8 -8.89 -3.45 -16.23
N VAL A 9 -7.58 -3.37 -16.41
CA VAL A 9 -6.80 -4.46 -17.00
C VAL A 9 -6.43 -5.48 -15.92
N LEU A 10 -6.67 -6.76 -16.22
CA LEU A 10 -6.45 -7.87 -15.31
C LEU A 10 -5.12 -8.57 -15.60
N THR A 11 -4.34 -8.84 -14.55
CA THR A 11 -3.23 -9.81 -14.62
C THR A 11 -3.79 -11.23 -14.85
N PRO A 12 -3.00 -12.17 -15.38
CA PRO A 12 -3.39 -13.58 -15.50
C PRO A 12 -3.84 -14.17 -14.15
N VAL A 13 -3.13 -13.83 -13.07
CA VAL A 13 -3.49 -14.25 -11.70
C VAL A 13 -4.85 -13.69 -11.27
N ALA A 14 -5.09 -12.39 -11.49
CA ALA A 14 -6.38 -11.77 -11.14
C ALA A 14 -7.53 -12.35 -11.98
N ARG A 15 -7.27 -12.60 -13.27
CA ARG A 15 -8.22 -13.26 -14.18
C ARG A 15 -8.58 -14.66 -13.68
N SER A 16 -7.59 -15.48 -13.34
CA SER A 16 -7.83 -16.83 -12.79
C SER A 16 -8.69 -16.82 -11.52
N VAL A 17 -8.45 -15.87 -10.60
CA VAL A 17 -9.27 -15.72 -9.39
C VAL A 17 -10.71 -15.33 -9.72
N ILE A 18 -10.90 -14.39 -10.66
CA ILE A 18 -12.23 -13.97 -11.10
C ILE A 18 -12.98 -15.13 -11.74
N ASP A 19 -12.34 -15.86 -12.64
CA ASP A 19 -12.95 -16.99 -13.34
C ASP A 19 -13.34 -18.11 -12.37
N ALA A 20 -12.55 -18.37 -11.33
CA ALA A 20 -12.91 -19.30 -10.25
C ALA A 20 -14.09 -18.83 -9.36
N CYS A 21 -14.42 -17.54 -9.39
CA CYS A 21 -15.55 -16.96 -8.67
C CYS A 21 -16.81 -16.82 -9.54
N ARG A 22 -16.66 -16.80 -10.87
CA ARG A 22 -17.78 -16.72 -11.81
C ARG A 22 -18.69 -17.95 -11.72
N GLY A 23 -19.97 -17.75 -12.04
CA GLY A 23 -21.00 -18.80 -11.99
C GLY A 23 -21.62 -19.04 -10.61
N LYS A 24 -21.09 -18.46 -9.53
CA LYS A 24 -21.67 -18.58 -8.17
C LYS A 24 -22.89 -17.70 -7.95
N HIS A 25 -23.04 -16.64 -8.74
CA HIS A 25 -24.16 -15.71 -8.69
C HIS A 25 -24.46 -15.23 -10.12
N PRO A 26 -25.74 -15.01 -10.48
CA PRO A 26 -26.14 -14.65 -11.86
C PRO A 26 -25.53 -13.32 -12.35
N GLU A 27 -25.46 -12.30 -11.48
CA GLU A 27 -24.98 -10.96 -11.85
C GLU A 27 -23.57 -10.61 -11.33
N TYR A 28 -23.26 -10.90 -10.06
CA TYR A 28 -22.03 -10.45 -9.41
C TYR A 28 -20.92 -11.52 -9.37
N VAL A 29 -19.69 -11.12 -9.66
CA VAL A 29 -18.50 -12.00 -9.53
C VAL A 29 -18.20 -12.33 -8.06
N PHE A 30 -18.33 -11.34 -7.17
CA PHE A 30 -18.09 -11.51 -5.75
C PHE A 30 -19.40 -11.35 -4.97
N SER A 31 -19.92 -12.46 -4.48
CA SER A 31 -21.11 -12.54 -3.65
C SER A 31 -20.83 -13.34 -2.37
N TYR A 32 -21.65 -13.11 -1.35
CA TYR A 32 -21.65 -13.90 -0.13
C TYR A 32 -23.10 -14.13 0.29
N GLN A 33 -23.49 -15.39 0.48
CA GLN A 33 -24.88 -15.78 0.80
C GLN A 33 -25.92 -15.21 -0.17
N GLY A 34 -25.63 -15.21 -1.47
CA GLY A 34 -26.53 -14.70 -2.51
C GLY A 34 -26.57 -13.18 -2.64
N GLU A 35 -25.92 -12.45 -1.74
CA GLU A 35 -25.90 -10.99 -1.74
C GLU A 35 -24.58 -10.44 -2.31
N ARG A 36 -24.66 -9.25 -2.93
CA ARG A 36 -23.47 -8.54 -3.41
C ARG A 36 -22.61 -8.02 -2.27
N LEU A 37 -21.30 -8.04 -2.46
CA LEU A 37 -20.40 -7.37 -1.51
C LEU A 37 -20.51 -5.85 -1.65
N ARG A 38 -21.08 -5.17 -0.64
CA ARG A 38 -21.22 -3.71 -0.63
C ARG A 38 -19.91 -2.96 -0.43
N CYS A 39 -19.00 -3.53 0.35
CA CYS A 39 -17.71 -2.95 0.64
C CYS A 39 -16.63 -4.01 0.70
N MET A 40 -15.42 -3.64 0.29
CA MET A 40 -14.26 -4.53 0.34
C MET A 40 -13.67 -4.61 1.76
N ASN A 41 -13.80 -3.56 2.58
CA ASN A 41 -13.35 -3.57 3.97
C ASN A 41 -14.44 -4.12 4.91
N ASN A 42 -14.84 -5.37 4.68
CA ASN A 42 -15.82 -6.06 5.50
C ASN A 42 -15.16 -6.93 6.59
N GLY A 43 -15.95 -7.53 7.48
CA GLY A 43 -15.44 -8.40 8.54
C GLY A 43 -14.64 -9.58 8.01
N ALA A 44 -15.01 -10.15 6.86
CA ALA A 44 -14.27 -11.24 6.23
C ALA A 44 -12.85 -10.81 5.82
N TRP A 45 -12.69 -9.61 5.24
CA TRP A 45 -11.38 -9.01 4.96
C TRP A 45 -10.54 -8.85 6.23
N GLN A 46 -11.13 -8.31 7.29
CA GLN A 46 -10.43 -8.09 8.56
C GLN A 46 -9.94 -9.41 9.17
N SER A 47 -10.79 -10.44 9.18
CA SER A 47 -10.46 -11.79 9.65
C SER A 47 -9.41 -12.47 8.77
N ALA A 48 -9.48 -12.30 7.45
CA ALA A 48 -8.49 -12.84 6.52
C ALA A 48 -7.09 -12.24 6.75
N ARG A 49 -6.99 -10.95 7.06
CA ARG A 49 -5.71 -10.31 7.43
C ARG A 49 -5.11 -10.90 8.70
N LYS A 50 -5.92 -11.08 9.76
CA LYS A 50 -5.45 -11.70 11.01
C LYS A 50 -4.91 -13.11 10.77
N ARG A 51 -5.66 -13.93 10.02
CA ARG A 51 -5.21 -15.26 9.58
C ARG A 51 -3.92 -15.22 8.77
N ALA A 52 -3.76 -14.22 7.89
CA ALA A 52 -2.54 -14.05 7.12
C ALA A 52 -1.34 -13.70 8.03
N ALA A 53 -1.54 -12.88 9.07
CA ALA A 53 -0.51 -12.58 10.06
C ALA A 53 -0.09 -13.83 10.86
N THR A 54 -1.04 -14.69 11.25
CA THR A 54 -0.73 -16.00 11.86
C THR A 54 0.09 -16.88 10.92
N LYS A 55 -0.31 -17.00 9.65
CA LYS A 55 0.45 -17.77 8.64
C LYS A 55 1.84 -17.20 8.35
N TYR A 56 2.03 -15.90 8.56
CA TYR A 56 3.35 -15.27 8.42
C TYR A 56 4.30 -15.81 9.49
N LEU A 57 3.83 -15.94 10.73
CA LEU A 57 4.60 -16.53 11.83
C LEU A 57 4.94 -17.99 11.53
N GLU A 58 3.98 -18.79 11.07
CA GLU A 58 4.18 -20.19 10.71
C GLU A 58 5.24 -20.35 9.59
N ARG A 59 5.20 -19.46 8.58
CA ARG A 59 6.09 -19.57 7.41
C ARG A 59 7.50 -19.03 7.64
N PHE A 60 7.63 -17.94 8.40
CA PHE A 60 8.90 -17.21 8.54
C PHE A 60 9.50 -17.30 9.94
N GLY A 61 8.83 -17.96 10.89
CA GLY A 61 9.30 -18.13 12.26
C GLY A 61 9.38 -16.83 13.08
N ARG A 62 8.82 -15.73 12.58
CA ARG A 62 8.84 -14.41 13.23
C ARG A 62 7.47 -13.74 13.17
N GLN A 63 7.17 -12.90 14.16
CA GLN A 63 5.91 -12.16 14.18
C GLN A 63 5.79 -11.28 12.94
N ALA A 64 4.56 -11.18 12.43
CA ALA A 64 4.26 -10.29 11.32
C ALA A 64 4.57 -8.84 11.72
N PRO A 65 5.18 -8.02 10.84
CA PRO A 65 5.30 -6.59 11.09
C PRO A 65 3.91 -5.97 11.31
N TRP A 66 3.82 -4.98 12.19
CA TRP A 66 2.55 -4.30 12.50
C TRP A 66 1.78 -3.84 11.24
N GLY A 67 2.50 -3.32 10.24
CA GLY A 67 1.91 -2.87 8.97
C GLY A 67 1.34 -4.00 8.10
N PHE A 68 1.80 -5.24 8.26
CA PHE A 68 1.23 -6.40 7.57
C PHE A 68 -0.09 -6.84 8.23
N GLU A 69 -0.14 -6.82 9.56
CA GLU A 69 -1.35 -7.15 10.32
C GLU A 69 -2.47 -6.10 10.14
N HIS A 70 -2.09 -4.81 10.04
CA HIS A 70 -3.02 -3.68 9.94
C HIS A 70 -3.20 -3.16 8.50
N LEU A 71 -2.86 -3.98 7.49
CA LEU A 71 -2.87 -3.62 6.08
C LEU A 71 -4.21 -3.02 5.62
N ARG A 72 -4.22 -1.77 5.18
CA ARG A 72 -5.41 -1.11 4.64
C ARG A 72 -5.56 -1.42 3.16
N ILE A 73 -6.80 -1.34 2.67
CA ILE A 73 -7.12 -1.48 1.25
C ILE A 73 -6.36 -0.46 0.39
N HIS A 74 -6.23 0.78 0.88
CA HIS A 74 -5.47 1.81 0.18
C HIS A 74 -3.97 1.47 0.07
N ASP A 75 -3.43 0.71 1.03
CA ASP A 75 -2.03 0.26 0.98
C ASP A 75 -1.80 -0.73 -0.15
N LEU A 76 -2.82 -1.53 -0.51
CA LEU A 76 -2.78 -2.38 -1.71
C LEU A 76 -2.69 -1.54 -2.98
N LYS A 77 -3.50 -0.49 -3.08
CA LYS A 77 -3.46 0.45 -4.21
C LYS A 77 -2.09 1.14 -4.31
N HIS A 78 -1.52 1.58 -3.20
CA HIS A 78 -0.18 2.16 -3.16
C HIS A 78 0.90 1.15 -3.55
N THR A 79 0.79 -0.10 -3.09
CA THR A 79 1.74 -1.17 -3.44
C THR A 79 1.70 -1.45 -4.94
N PHE A 80 0.50 -1.51 -5.53
CA PHE A 80 0.34 -1.66 -6.97
C PHE A 80 0.99 -0.51 -7.76
N GLY A 81 0.73 0.74 -7.38
CA GLY A 81 1.35 1.92 -7.99
C GLY A 81 2.88 1.95 -7.85
N ARG A 82 3.40 1.54 -6.68
CA ARG A 82 4.85 1.45 -6.44
C ARG A 82 5.50 0.38 -7.30
N ARG A 83 4.86 -0.77 -7.48
CA ARG A 83 5.34 -1.84 -8.36
C ARG A 83 5.36 -1.43 -9.83
N LEU A 84 4.30 -0.77 -10.30
CA LEU A 84 4.29 -0.19 -11.66
C LEU A 84 5.46 0.78 -11.87
N ARG A 85 5.76 1.62 -10.87
CA ARG A 85 6.90 2.54 -10.92
C ARG A 85 8.23 1.79 -10.98
N ALA A 86 8.39 0.74 -10.18
CA ALA A 86 9.60 -0.09 -10.18
C ALA A 86 9.80 -0.82 -11.52
N ALA A 87 8.71 -1.25 -12.15
CA ALA A 87 8.69 -1.86 -13.49
C ALA A 87 8.85 -0.83 -14.64
N ARG A 88 9.21 0.43 -14.33
CA ARG A 88 9.41 1.52 -15.30
C ARG A 88 8.20 1.79 -16.21
N VAL A 89 6.99 1.57 -15.71
CA VAL A 89 5.76 1.92 -16.46
C VAL A 89 5.61 3.45 -16.49
N PRO A 90 5.29 4.05 -17.66
CA PRO A 90 5.11 5.50 -17.80
C PRO A 90 4.12 6.08 -16.79
N PHE A 91 4.26 7.37 -16.46
CA PHE A 91 3.41 8.03 -15.46
C PHE A 91 1.94 8.09 -15.90
N GLU A 92 1.70 8.39 -17.18
CA GLU A 92 0.36 8.48 -17.76
C GLU A 92 -0.38 7.14 -17.67
N THR A 93 0.26 6.05 -18.12
CA THR A 93 -0.24 4.67 -18.00
C THR A 93 -0.52 4.30 -16.53
N ARG A 94 0.36 4.72 -15.59
CA ARG A 94 0.13 4.50 -14.15
C ARG A 94 -1.07 5.27 -13.62
N GLN A 95 -1.31 6.49 -14.09
CA GLN A 95 -2.48 7.27 -13.69
C GLN A 95 -3.78 6.61 -14.16
N VAL A 96 -3.80 6.13 -15.41
CA VAL A 96 -4.93 5.37 -15.97
C VAL A 96 -5.18 4.10 -15.15
N LEU A 97 -4.15 3.27 -14.89
CA LEU A 97 -4.26 2.05 -14.11
C LEU A 97 -4.69 2.27 -12.64
N LEU A 98 -4.31 3.41 -12.04
CA LEU A 98 -4.73 3.78 -10.69
C LEU A 98 -6.09 4.50 -10.65
N GLY A 99 -6.71 4.72 -11.81
CA GLY A 99 -7.98 5.42 -11.95
C GLY A 99 -7.90 6.88 -11.51
N HIS A 100 -6.76 7.53 -11.66
CA HIS A 100 -6.64 8.96 -11.45
C HIS A 100 -7.34 9.69 -12.60
N LYS A 101 -8.01 10.81 -12.29
CA LYS A 101 -8.66 11.63 -13.30
C LYS A 101 -7.56 12.34 -14.06
N ASN A 102 -7.24 11.87 -15.26
CA ASN A 102 -6.52 12.69 -16.21
C ASN A 102 -7.58 13.64 -16.78
N GLY A 103 -7.35 14.95 -16.72
CA GLY A 103 -8.24 15.96 -17.31
C GLY A 103 -8.39 15.86 -18.84
N SER A 104 -7.75 14.85 -19.44
CA SER A 104 -7.63 14.54 -20.86
C SER A 104 -8.04 13.08 -21.15
N ILE A 105 -9.07 12.55 -20.49
CA ILE A 105 -9.74 11.31 -20.93
C ILE A 105 -11.09 11.71 -21.46
N THR A 106 -11.10 12.31 -22.65
CA THR A 106 -12.33 12.60 -23.40
C THR A 106 -12.45 11.74 -24.65
N THR A 107 -11.54 10.79 -24.90
CA THR A 107 -11.52 10.08 -26.17
C THR A 107 -11.01 8.65 -25.97
N HIS A 108 -11.81 7.70 -26.43
CA HIS A 108 -11.60 6.26 -26.60
C HIS A 108 -10.19 5.72 -26.36
N TYR A 109 -10.08 4.68 -25.52
CA TYR A 109 -8.89 3.82 -25.49
C TYR A 109 -8.64 3.26 -26.89
N SER A 110 -7.57 3.68 -27.52
CA SER A 110 -7.09 3.04 -28.74
C SER A 110 -6.61 1.62 -28.44
N GLY A 111 -6.62 0.74 -29.45
CA GLY A 111 -6.11 -0.63 -29.27
C GLY A 111 -4.65 -0.66 -28.80
N ALA A 112 -3.85 0.31 -29.23
CA ALA A 112 -2.45 0.47 -28.80
C ALA A 112 -2.34 0.80 -27.31
N GLU A 113 -3.13 1.75 -26.80
CA GLU A 113 -3.14 2.09 -25.36
C GLU A 113 -3.60 0.90 -24.50
N ILE A 114 -4.56 0.10 -24.98
CA ILE A 114 -4.97 -1.13 -24.28
C ILE A 114 -3.81 -2.14 -24.21
N GLY A 115 -3.07 -2.29 -25.32
CA GLY A 115 -1.86 -3.12 -25.36
C GLY A 115 -0.81 -2.68 -24.35
N GLU A 116 -0.52 -1.39 -24.30
CA GLU A 116 0.43 -0.81 -23.33
C GLU A 116 0.01 -1.04 -21.87
N LEU A 117 -1.30 -0.93 -21.57
CA LEU A 117 -1.83 -1.21 -20.23
C LEU A 117 -1.65 -2.68 -19.84
N ILE A 118 -1.91 -3.61 -20.78
CA ILE A 118 -1.71 -5.06 -20.57
C ILE A 118 -0.24 -5.37 -20.31
N GLU A 119 0.65 -4.85 -21.14
CA GLU A 119 2.09 -5.03 -20.95
C GLU A 119 2.56 -4.47 -19.61
N GLY A 120 2.17 -3.24 -19.27
CA GLY A 120 2.55 -2.59 -18.02
C GLY A 120 2.12 -3.37 -16.79
N VAL A 121 0.91 -3.95 -16.82
CA VAL A 121 0.38 -4.79 -15.74
C VAL A 121 1.11 -6.14 -15.66
N ASN A 122 1.39 -6.78 -16.80
CA ASN A 122 2.09 -8.06 -16.84
C ASN A 122 3.55 -7.97 -16.36
N ARG A 123 4.23 -6.84 -16.59
CA ARG A 123 5.59 -6.60 -16.08
C ARG A 123 5.68 -6.66 -14.55
N ILE A 124 4.60 -6.34 -13.83
CA ILE A 124 4.57 -6.44 -12.37
C ILE A 124 4.65 -7.90 -11.91
N ASP A 125 4.03 -8.83 -12.63
CA ASP A 125 4.04 -10.25 -12.24
C ASP A 125 5.45 -10.83 -12.41
N ALA A 126 6.16 -10.45 -13.48
CA ALA A 126 7.58 -10.76 -13.67
C ALA A 126 8.47 -10.17 -12.55
N SER A 127 8.17 -8.96 -12.07
CA SER A 127 8.92 -8.33 -10.96
C SER A 127 8.75 -9.02 -9.61
N ARG A 128 7.79 -9.95 -9.44
CA ARG A 128 7.69 -10.75 -8.21
C ARG A 128 8.92 -11.62 -7.98
N SER A 129 9.67 -11.92 -9.04
CA SER A 129 10.94 -12.65 -8.97
C SER A 129 12.11 -11.79 -8.50
N THR A 130 11.99 -10.46 -8.48
CA THR A 130 13.04 -9.52 -8.07
C THR A 130 12.48 -8.46 -7.13
N PRO A 131 12.47 -8.68 -5.80
CA PRO A 131 12.16 -7.60 -4.89
C PRO A 131 13.26 -6.54 -4.99
N VAL A 132 13.00 -5.45 -5.72
CA VAL A 132 13.80 -4.23 -5.64
C VAL A 132 13.51 -3.61 -4.27
N LEU A 133 14.11 -4.18 -3.23
CA LEU A 133 14.29 -3.59 -1.92
C LEU A 133 15.41 -2.55 -2.06
N THR A 134 15.07 -1.33 -2.48
CA THR A 134 15.99 -0.21 -2.27
C THR A 134 15.93 0.16 -0.79
N THR A 135 16.75 -0.49 0.04
CA THR A 135 17.01 -0.03 1.39
C THR A 135 17.78 1.28 1.30
N LEU A 136 17.10 2.41 1.47
CA LEU A 136 17.79 3.67 1.72
C LEU A 136 18.36 3.59 3.14
N ARG A 137 19.65 3.29 3.26
CA ARG A 137 20.39 3.55 4.52
C ARG A 137 20.46 5.06 4.68
N VAL A 138 19.64 5.61 5.58
CA VAL A 138 19.97 6.90 6.17
C VAL A 138 21.17 6.65 7.06
N ALA A 139 22.33 7.21 6.70
CA ALA A 139 23.46 7.25 7.61
C ALA A 139 23.05 8.10 8.82
N CYS A 140 22.78 7.44 9.94
CA CYS A 140 22.77 8.11 11.23
C CYS A 140 24.22 8.53 11.48
N VAL A 141 24.53 9.80 11.26
CA VAL A 141 25.80 10.36 11.73
C VAL A 141 25.70 10.42 13.24
N ALA A 142 26.45 9.56 13.91
CA ALA A 142 26.59 9.60 15.36
C ALA A 142 27.19 10.97 15.76
N PRO A 143 26.66 11.64 16.80
CA PRO A 143 27.28 12.85 17.31
C PRO A 143 28.66 12.48 17.88
N VAL A 144 29.70 13.07 17.32
CA VAL A 144 31.08 12.90 17.78
C VAL A 144 31.19 13.58 19.13
N SER A 145 31.42 12.80 20.18
CA SER A 145 31.70 13.29 21.53
C SER A 145 33.14 13.82 21.60
N GLY A 146 33.30 15.14 21.80
CA GLY A 146 34.60 15.70 22.15
C GLY A 146 34.65 17.24 22.19
N GLY A 147 34.55 17.81 23.41
CA GLY A 147 35.40 18.93 23.81
C GLY A 147 34.87 20.38 23.75
N SER A 148 34.25 20.80 24.87
CA SER A 148 34.48 22.07 25.60
C SER A 148 34.43 23.44 24.89
N ALA A 149 33.40 24.24 25.20
CA ALA A 149 33.55 25.66 25.58
C ALA A 149 32.27 26.20 26.28
N THR A 150 32.36 26.35 27.60
CA THR A 150 31.75 27.37 28.48
C THR A 150 30.37 27.98 28.15
N VAL A 151 29.38 27.71 29.00
CA VAL A 151 28.34 28.71 29.35
C VAL A 151 28.21 28.78 30.88
N LYS A 152 28.46 29.98 31.40
CA LYS A 152 28.54 30.33 32.83
C LYS A 152 27.23 30.09 33.58
N ALA A 153 27.39 29.66 34.82
CA ALA A 153 26.38 29.52 35.85
C ALA A 153 25.70 30.86 36.21
N LEU A 154 24.38 30.81 36.42
CA LEU A 154 23.66 31.75 37.28
C LEU A 154 22.67 30.97 38.16
N GLN A 155 23.14 30.60 39.36
CA GLN A 155 22.29 30.30 40.51
C GLN A 155 22.78 31.16 41.69
N ARG A 156 21.93 32.06 42.15
CA ARG A 156 21.93 32.70 43.49
C ARG A 156 20.47 32.66 43.93
N LYS A 157 20.06 32.43 45.18
CA LYS A 157 20.62 31.86 46.41
C LYS A 157 19.38 31.75 47.32
N LYS A 158 19.23 30.65 48.06
CA LYS A 158 18.16 30.43 49.07
C LYS A 158 18.15 31.52 50.16
N LEU A 159 16.96 31.82 50.70
CA LEU A 159 16.61 32.14 52.10
C LEU A 159 15.07 32.05 52.15
N GLY A 160 14.38 31.23 52.95
CA GLY A 160 14.43 31.09 54.40
C GLY A 160 13.04 31.47 54.94
N HIS A 161 12.27 30.50 55.48
CA HIS A 161 10.93 30.66 56.09
C HIS A 161 10.93 31.61 57.32
N PRO A 162 9.75 32.09 57.78
CA PRO A 162 9.05 31.38 58.88
C PRO A 162 7.51 31.34 58.79
N LYS A 163 6.93 30.48 59.65
CA LYS A 163 5.51 30.24 59.96
C LYS A 163 4.90 31.34 60.88
N VAL A 164 3.61 31.15 61.18
CA VAL A 164 2.76 31.67 62.29
C VAL A 164 1.88 32.85 61.84
N ALA A 165 0.55 32.89 62.02
CA ALA A 165 -0.42 32.11 62.80
C ALA A 165 -1.64 31.71 61.95
#